data_AF-A0A0G0RPV5-F1
#
_entry.id   AF-A0A0G0RPV5-F1
#
_cell.length_a   1.000
_cell.length_b   1.000
_cell.length_c   1.000
_cell.angle_alpha   90.00
_cell.angle_beta   90.00
_cell.angle_gamma   90.00
#
_symmetry.space_group_name_H-M   'P 1'
#
loop_
_entity.id
_entity.type
_entity.pdbx_description
1 polymer ?
#
loop_
_entity_poly.entity_id
_entity_poly.type
_entity_poly.pdbx_seq_one_letter_code
_entity_poly.pdbx_strand_id
1 'polypeptide(L)'
;MATLCFYQDTRHEKDLLWIQKVLRIGYLSKRNDGMSELRINGFATIREILKNLIPSIRFKKIQAKALFESCTILSKTKFNMLNRKQLTKLVDLILVIQNENYVTKKKRTRSELFQVLGLTP
;
A
#
# COMPACT_ATOMS: atom_id res chain seq x y z
N MET A 1 1.22 8.47 -1.03
CA MET A 1 0.91 7.57 -2.18
C MET A 1 0.77 6.15 -1.64
N ALA A 2 -0.19 5.36 -2.14
CA ALA A 2 -0.26 3.93 -1.85
C ALA A 2 0.61 3.15 -2.84
N THR A 3 1.24 2.08 -2.35
CA THR A 3 2.19 1.27 -3.11
C THR A 3 1.98 -0.21 -2.83
N LEU A 4 1.94 -1.02 -3.88
CA LEU A 4 2.04 -2.47 -3.82
C LEU A 4 3.37 -2.89 -4.49
N CYS A 5 4.19 -3.67 -3.78
CA CYS A 5 5.49 -4.13 -4.27
C CYS A 5 5.57 -5.65 -4.29
N PHE A 6 6.13 -6.19 -5.37
CA PHE A 6 6.57 -7.59 -5.46
C PHE A 6 8.08 -7.60 -5.64
N TYR A 7 8.76 -8.46 -4.90
CA TYR A 7 10.22 -8.59 -4.95
C TYR A 7 10.59 -9.99 -5.43
N GLN A 8 11.66 -10.08 -6.20
CA GLN A 8 12.24 -11.34 -6.65
C GLN A 8 13.74 -11.18 -6.82
N ASP A 9 14.51 -12.25 -6.64
CA ASP A 9 15.92 -12.27 -7.02
C ASP A 9 16.06 -11.89 -8.50
N THR A 10 17.00 -11.01 -8.84
CA THR A 10 17.13 -10.50 -10.22
C THR A 10 17.37 -11.60 -11.25
N ARG A 11 17.99 -12.72 -10.85
CA ARG A 11 18.17 -13.90 -11.72
C ARG A 11 16.85 -14.56 -12.13
N HIS A 12 15.77 -14.25 -11.42
CA HIS A 12 14.43 -14.79 -11.62
C HIS A 12 13.39 -13.69 -11.93
N GLU A 13 13.82 -12.51 -12.41
CA GLU A 13 12.93 -11.36 -12.67
C GLU A 13 11.80 -11.63 -13.67
N LYS A 14 11.90 -12.71 -14.46
CA LYS A 14 10.89 -13.16 -15.43
C LYS A 14 9.49 -13.31 -14.80
N ASP A 15 9.41 -13.71 -13.53
CA ASP A 15 8.13 -13.88 -12.84
C ASP A 15 7.47 -12.52 -12.57
N LEU A 16 8.27 -11.51 -12.22
CA LEU A 16 7.79 -10.14 -12.04
C LEU A 16 7.33 -9.54 -13.37
N LEU A 17 8.06 -9.80 -14.46
CA LEU A 17 7.65 -9.40 -15.81
C LEU A 17 6.33 -10.07 -16.22
N TRP A 18 6.12 -11.33 -15.87
CA TRP A 18 4.84 -12.01 -16.11
C TRP A 18 3.70 -11.35 -15.32
N ILE A 19 3.89 -11.07 -14.03
CA ILE A 19 2.88 -10.35 -13.21
C ILE A 19 2.57 -8.99 -13.83
N GLN A 20 3.59 -8.23 -14.25
CA GLN A 20 3.42 -6.93 -14.89
C GLN A 20 2.59 -7.04 -16.18
N LYS A 21 2.86 -8.06 -17.02
CA LYS A 21 2.10 -8.32 -18.25
C LYS A 21 0.64 -8.67 -17.98
N VAL A 22 0.38 -9.48 -16.95
CA VAL A 22 -0.99 -9.85 -16.54
C VAL A 22 -1.76 -8.64 -16.01
N LEU A 23 -1.14 -7.84 -15.14
CA LEU A 23 -1.79 -6.68 -14.53
C LEU A 23 -1.81 -5.44 -15.44
N ARG A 24 -0.98 -5.42 -16.49
CA ARG A 24 -0.76 -4.30 -17.44
C ARG A 24 -0.47 -2.97 -16.74
N ILE A 25 0.16 -3.02 -15.57
CA ILE A 25 0.46 -1.84 -14.75
C ILE A 25 1.71 -2.06 -13.89
N GLY A 26 2.26 -0.94 -13.43
CA GLY A 26 3.48 -0.91 -12.62
C GLY A 26 4.74 -0.88 -13.48
N TYR A 27 5.85 -0.67 -12.79
CA TYR A 27 7.17 -0.62 -13.41
C TYR A 27 8.12 -1.54 -12.65
N LEU A 28 9.06 -2.12 -13.40
CA LEU A 28 10.13 -2.94 -12.85
C LEU A 28 11.35 -2.07 -12.60
N SER A 29 12.05 -2.30 -11.50
CA SER A 29 13.34 -1.67 -11.21
C SER A 29 14.30 -2.68 -10.59
N LYS A 30 15.59 -2.53 -10.91
CA LYS A 30 16.67 -3.30 -10.30
C LYS A 30 17.23 -2.52 -9.12
N ARG A 31 17.34 -3.18 -7.97
CA ARG A 31 17.93 -2.62 -6.77
C ARG A 31 19.41 -2.98 -6.71
N ASN A 32 20.16 -2.20 -5.93
CA ASN A 32 21.58 -2.41 -5.71
C ASN A 32 21.91 -3.61 -4.79
N ASP A 33 20.90 -4.32 -4.28
CA ASP A 33 21.03 -5.50 -3.41
C ASP A 33 20.79 -6.82 -4.17
N GLY A 34 20.78 -6.79 -5.50
CA GLY A 34 20.53 -7.98 -6.32
C GLY A 34 19.05 -8.36 -6.44
N MET A 35 18.13 -7.57 -5.88
CA MET A 35 16.68 -7.80 -6.02
C MET A 35 16.07 -6.95 -7.14
N SER A 36 15.09 -7.51 -7.82
CA SER A 36 14.19 -6.77 -8.72
C SER A 36 12.87 -6.49 -8.00
N GLU A 37 12.29 -5.33 -8.25
CA GLU A 37 11.01 -4.88 -7.68
C GLU A 37 10.03 -4.50 -8.79
N LEU A 38 8.85 -5.14 -8.79
CA LEU A 38 7.68 -4.63 -9.49
C LEU A 38 6.90 -3.72 -8.55
N ARG A 39 6.81 -2.43 -8.88
CA ARG A 39 6.08 -1.44 -8.10
C ARG A 39 4.83 -0.96 -8.82
N ILE A 40 3.71 -1.00 -8.10
CA ILE A 40 2.41 -0.50 -8.55
C ILE A 40 1.97 0.61 -7.60
N ASN A 41 1.59 1.76 -8.17
CA ASN A 41 1.18 2.94 -7.43
C ASN A 41 -0.25 3.35 -7.81
N GLY A 42 -0.90 4.09 -6.92
CA GLY A 42 -2.19 4.74 -7.18
C GLY A 42 -3.36 4.09 -6.43
N PHE A 43 -4.22 4.92 -5.84
CA PHE A 43 -5.29 4.45 -4.95
C PHE A 43 -6.34 3.60 -5.68
N ALA A 44 -6.84 4.08 -6.83
CA ALA A 44 -7.87 3.36 -7.59
C ALA A 44 -7.34 2.00 -8.11
N THR A 45 -6.16 2.00 -8.72
CA THR A 45 -5.50 0.79 -9.21
C THR A 45 -5.29 -0.26 -8.12
N ILE A 46 -4.70 0.15 -6.99
CA ILE A 46 -4.41 -0.77 -5.90
C ILE A 46 -5.71 -1.32 -5.28
N ARG A 47 -6.76 -0.50 -5.18
CA ARG A 47 -8.08 -0.94 -4.71
C ARG A 47 -8.62 -2.08 -5.57
N GLU A 48 -8.60 -1.95 -6.89
CA GLU A 48 -9.12 -2.99 -7.79
C GLU A 48 -8.27 -4.26 -7.75
N ILE A 49 -6.94 -4.15 -7.68
CA ILE A 49 -6.06 -5.31 -7.52
C ILE A 49 -6.35 -6.03 -6.21
N LEU A 50 -6.39 -5.31 -5.09
CA LEU A 50 -6.63 -5.90 -3.76
C LEU A 50 -8.03 -6.53 -3.65
N LYS A 51 -9.04 -5.95 -4.29
CA LYS A 51 -10.39 -6.53 -4.35
C LYS A 51 -10.37 -7.99 -4.84
N ASN A 52 -9.55 -8.27 -5.87
CA ASN A 52 -9.42 -9.60 -6.46
C ASN A 52 -8.44 -10.50 -5.70
N LEU A 53 -7.40 -9.93 -5.08
CA LEU A 53 -6.37 -10.71 -4.36
C LEU A 53 -6.77 -11.08 -2.92
N ILE A 54 -7.54 -10.25 -2.21
CA ILE A 54 -7.90 -10.48 -0.79
C ILE A 54 -8.49 -11.87 -0.52
N PRO A 55 -9.36 -12.46 -1.38
CA PRO A 55 -9.89 -13.80 -1.15
C PRO A 55 -8.82 -14.90 -1.08
N SER A 56 -7.71 -14.74 -1.80
CA SER A 56 -6.61 -15.74 -1.86
C SER A 56 -5.46 -15.43 -0.89
N ILE A 57 -5.36 -14.19 -0.38
CA ILE A 57 -4.33 -13.81 0.58
C ILE A 57 -4.60 -14.45 1.95
N ARG A 58 -3.63 -15.23 2.44
CA ARG A 58 -3.62 -15.81 3.80
C ARG A 58 -2.81 -14.98 4.77
N PHE A 59 -1.50 -14.85 4.53
CA PHE A 59 -0.57 -14.24 5.48
C PHE A 59 -0.71 -12.72 5.60
N LYS A 60 -0.94 -12.02 4.48
CA LYS A 60 -1.01 -10.55 4.45
C LYS A 60 -2.43 -10.00 4.52
N LYS A 61 -3.38 -10.79 5.03
CA LYS A 61 -4.83 -10.49 4.89
C LYS A 61 -5.23 -9.22 5.63
N ILE A 62 -4.66 -8.98 6.81
CA ILE A 62 -5.01 -7.84 7.67
C ILE A 62 -4.55 -6.53 7.02
N GLN A 63 -3.26 -6.43 6.68
CA GLN A 63 -2.72 -5.25 5.99
C GLN A 63 -3.31 -5.06 4.59
N ALA A 64 -3.63 -6.14 3.85
CA ALA A 64 -4.28 -6.03 2.54
C ALA A 64 -5.68 -5.41 2.65
N LYS A 65 -6.48 -5.84 3.64
CA LYS A 65 -7.80 -5.24 3.91
C LYS A 65 -7.68 -3.79 4.34
N ALA A 66 -6.74 -3.48 5.23
CA ALA A 66 -6.51 -2.10 5.69
C ALA A 66 -6.09 -1.17 4.53
N LEU A 67 -5.22 -1.65 3.63
CA LEU A 67 -4.81 -0.91 2.44
C LEU A 67 -5.95 -0.75 1.43
N PHE A 68 -6.78 -1.78 1.25
CA PHE A 68 -7.97 -1.72 0.39
C PHE A 68 -8.97 -0.67 0.90
N GLU A 69 -9.24 -0.62 2.20
CA GLU A 69 -10.11 0.37 2.82
C GLU A 69 -9.53 1.79 2.67
N SER A 70 -8.23 1.96 2.93
CA SER A 70 -7.52 3.24 2.75
C SER A 70 -7.62 3.75 1.31
N CYS A 71 -7.36 2.86 0.34
CA CYS A 71 -7.47 3.18 -1.07
C CYS A 71 -8.92 3.49 -1.48
N THR A 72 -9.91 2.87 -0.85
CA THR A 72 -11.33 3.17 -1.09
C THR A 72 -11.69 4.59 -0.66
N ILE A 73 -11.22 5.05 0.49
CA ILE A 73 -11.40 6.43 0.95
C ILE A 73 -10.69 7.40 -0.02
N LEU A 74 -9.41 7.15 -0.30
CA LEU A 74 -8.54 8.06 -1.06
C LEU A 74 -8.80 8.08 -2.56
N SER A 75 -9.53 7.10 -3.11
CA SER A 75 -9.91 7.07 -4.53
C SER A 75 -11.24 7.75 -4.83
N LYS A 76 -12.10 7.95 -3.83
CA LYS A 76 -13.43 8.57 -4.00
C LYS A 76 -13.42 10.08 -3.83
N THR A 77 -12.45 10.62 -3.10
CA THR A 77 -12.44 12.02 -2.68
C THR A 77 -11.03 12.56 -2.72
N LYS A 78 -10.87 13.82 -3.16
CA LYS A 78 -9.58 14.50 -3.11
C LYS A 78 -9.15 14.63 -1.64
N PHE A 79 -7.85 14.49 -1.39
CA PHE A 79 -7.32 14.48 -0.02
C PHE A 79 -7.71 15.71 0.80
N ASN A 80 -7.71 16.90 0.19
CA ASN A 80 -8.09 18.16 0.82
C ASN A 80 -9.58 18.29 1.15
N MET A 81 -10.42 17.38 0.66
CA MET A 81 -11.86 17.34 0.93
C MET A 81 -12.24 16.26 1.95
N LEU A 82 -11.26 15.54 2.50
CA LEU A 82 -11.52 14.53 3.51
C LEU A 82 -11.90 15.18 4.85
N ASN A 83 -12.99 14.69 5.44
CA ASN A 83 -13.41 15.17 6.76
C ASN A 83 -12.56 14.54 7.88
N ARG A 84 -12.67 15.12 9.09
CA ARG A 84 -11.94 14.67 10.28
C ARG A 84 -12.12 13.17 10.57
N LYS A 85 -13.33 12.62 10.38
CA LYS A 85 -13.59 11.18 10.60
C LYS A 85 -12.83 10.31 9.59
N GLN A 86 -12.81 10.69 8.32
CA GLN A 86 -12.07 9.98 7.27
C GLN A 86 -10.56 10.06 7.52
N LEU A 87 -10.04 11.23 7.90
CA LEU A 87 -8.62 11.40 8.20
C LEU A 87 -8.20 10.57 9.42
N THR A 88 -8.97 10.60 10.52
CA THR A 88 -8.71 9.73 11.69
C THR A 88 -8.73 8.25 11.32
N LYS A 89 -9.70 7.83 10.51
CA LYS A 89 -9.79 6.44 10.03
C LYS A 89 -8.58 6.06 9.18
N LEU A 90 -8.09 6.95 8.32
CA LEU A 90 -6.86 6.70 7.56
C LEU A 90 -5.64 6.51 8.46
N VAL A 91 -5.55 7.28 9.56
CA VAL A 91 -4.48 7.08 10.56
C VAL A 91 -4.58 5.72 11.21
N ASP A 92 -5.78 5.29 11.62
CA ASP A 92 -5.99 3.95 12.20
C ASP A 92 -5.53 2.85 11.24
N LEU A 93 -5.90 2.96 9.96
CA LEU A 93 -5.53 1.99 8.93
C LEU A 93 -4.02 1.97 8.67
N ILE A 94 -3.35 3.13 8.68
CA ILE A 94 -1.89 3.22 8.54
C ILE A 94 -1.21 2.50 9.72
N LEU A 95 -1.68 2.71 10.95
CA LEU A 95 -1.12 2.06 12.13
C LEU A 95 -1.26 0.53 12.06
N VAL A 96 -2.41 0.03 11.60
CA VAL A 96 -2.61 -1.41 11.34
C VAL A 96 -1.57 -1.91 10.33
N ILE A 97 -1.40 -1.25 9.19
CA ILE A 97 -0.44 -1.66 8.17
C ILE A 97 1.00 -1.66 8.71
N GLN A 98 1.39 -0.64 9.49
CA GLN A 98 2.73 -0.56 10.09
C GLN A 98 3.00 -1.67 11.11
N ASN A 99 1.96 -2.12 11.84
CA ASN A 99 2.07 -3.14 12.86
C ASN A 99 2.13 -4.55 12.26
N GLU A 100 1.35 -4.81 11.21
CA GLU A 100 1.30 -6.10 10.51
C GLU A 100 2.48 -6.33 9.54
N ASN A 101 3.20 -5.27 9.18
CA ASN A 101 4.40 -5.40 8.36
C ASN A 101 5.60 -5.82 9.21
N TYR A 102 6.26 -6.91 8.79
CA TYR A 102 7.44 -7.47 9.45
C TYR A 102 8.54 -6.44 9.73
N VAL A 103 8.87 -5.60 8.74
CA VAL A 103 9.83 -4.50 8.89
C VAL A 103 9.21 -3.21 8.36
N THR A 104 9.22 -2.18 9.20
CA THR A 104 8.91 -0.81 8.81
C THR A 104 10.06 0.07 9.29
N LYS A 105 10.91 0.54 8.35
CA LYS A 105 12.13 1.31 8.67
C LYS A 105 11.87 2.58 9.51
N LYS A 106 10.72 3.21 9.33
CA LYS A 106 10.27 4.38 10.10
C LYS A 106 8.78 4.21 10.44
N LYS A 107 8.49 3.72 11.65
CA LYS A 107 7.12 3.69 12.17
C LYS A 107 6.79 5.09 12.68
N ARG A 108 5.66 5.64 12.25
CA ARG A 108 5.11 6.86 12.85
C ARG A 108 4.07 6.49 13.89
N THR A 109 4.10 7.21 15.01
CA THR A 109 3.09 7.15 16.06
C THR A 109 1.80 7.82 15.61
N ARG A 110 0.71 7.55 16.34
CA ARG A 110 -0.57 8.22 16.11
C ARG A 110 -0.45 9.74 16.22
N SER A 111 0.27 10.22 17.23
CA SER A 111 0.46 11.66 17.48
C SER A 111 1.17 12.35 16.31
N GLU A 112 2.26 11.76 15.81
CA GLU A 112 2.99 12.30 14.65
C GLU A 112 2.10 12.32 13.40
N LEU A 113 1.29 11.29 13.18
CA LEU A 113 0.36 11.25 12.05
C LEU A 113 -0.75 12.31 12.21
N PHE A 114 -1.26 12.53 13.41
CA PHE A 114 -2.26 13.56 13.69
C PHE A 114 -1.70 14.96 13.47
N GLN A 115 -0.49 15.23 13.94
CA GLN A 115 0.19 16.51 13.74
C GLN A 115 0.40 16.82 12.25
N VAL A 116 0.84 15.83 11.47
CA VAL A 116 1.02 15.97 10.00
C VAL A 116 -0.30 16.27 9.29
N LEU A 117 -1.41 15.78 9.82
CA LEU A 117 -2.75 15.96 9.23
C LEU A 117 -3.51 17.16 9.81
N GLY A 118 -2.92 17.93 10.73
CA GLY A 118 -3.61 19.04 11.40
C GLY A 118 -4.81 18.59 12.24
N LEU A 119 -4.79 17.36 12.76
CA LEU A 119 -5.88 16.75 13.54
C LEU A 119 -5.73 16.92 15.05
N THR A 120 -4.69 17.64 15.50
CA THR A 120 -4.45 17.95 16.91
C THR A 120 -5.65 18.66 17.54
N PRO A 121 -5.84 18.54 18.87
CA PRO A 121 -6.84 19.31 19.60
C PRO A 121 -6.75 20.80 19.29
#